data_AF-A0A520BAG2-F1
#
_entry.id   AF-A0A520BAG2-F1
#
_cell.length_a   1.000
_cell.length_b   1.000
_cell.length_c   1.000
_cell.angle_alpha   90.00
_cell.angle_beta   90.00
_cell.angle_gamma   90.00
#
_symmetry.space_group_name_H-M   'P 1'
#
loop_
_entity.id
_entity.type
_entity.pdbx_description
1 polymer ?
#
loop_
_entity_poly.entity_id
_entity_poly.type
_entity_poly.pdbx_seq_one_letter_code
_entity_poly.pdbx_strand_id
1 'polypeptide(L)'
;MQPMKELAGATRERFEQAVMAGYEPVVLRGVAADWPLVAQARAGQEPCLQYLMGFDGGQAVDAVLARPDATRAFTYRPALDGFNFTRDKRPYAALFDQLWRYSHFPDPPAVAAQSALVAEALPGLERANAMALLDASIAPRIW
;
A
#
# COMPACT_ATOMS: atom_id res chain seq x y z
N MET A 1 -18.81 3.78 -17.60
CA MET A 1 -18.19 2.70 -16.79
C MET A 1 -19.29 1.94 -16.08
N GLN A 2 -19.26 0.60 -16.07
CA GLN A 2 -20.16 -0.18 -15.23
C GLN A 2 -19.63 -0.20 -13.78
N PRO A 3 -20.52 -0.18 -12.78
CA PRO A 3 -20.11 -0.32 -11.39
C PRO A 3 -19.47 -1.70 -11.17
N MET A 4 -18.40 -1.72 -10.38
CA MET A 4 -17.77 -2.98 -9.99
C MET A 4 -18.70 -3.75 -9.07
N LYS A 5 -18.76 -5.07 -9.23
CA LYS A 5 -19.49 -5.96 -8.32
C LYS A 5 -18.95 -5.77 -6.90
N GLU A 6 -19.85 -5.75 -5.91
CA GLU A 6 -19.47 -5.63 -4.52
C GLU A 6 -19.92 -6.86 -3.72
N LEU A 7 -19.08 -7.27 -2.77
CA LEU A 7 -19.36 -8.35 -1.84
C LEU A 7 -19.10 -7.87 -0.41
N ALA A 8 -20.15 -7.77 0.40
CA ALA A 8 -20.06 -7.50 1.83
C ALA A 8 -20.04 -8.81 2.64
N GLY A 9 -19.35 -8.80 3.78
CA GLY A 9 -19.27 -9.96 4.68
C GLY A 9 -18.65 -11.18 4.01
N ALA A 10 -17.55 -10.97 3.27
CA ALA A 10 -16.85 -12.05 2.59
C ALA A 10 -16.31 -13.04 3.63
N THR A 11 -16.74 -14.30 3.54
CA THR A 11 -16.07 -15.43 4.18
C THR A 11 -15.14 -16.09 3.17
N ARG A 12 -14.24 -16.96 3.63
CA ARG A 12 -13.35 -17.72 2.73
C ARG A 12 -14.16 -18.51 1.70
N GLU A 13 -15.21 -19.20 2.13
CA GLU A 13 -16.04 -20.02 1.24
C GLU A 13 -16.74 -19.16 0.18
N ARG A 14 -17.29 -18.01 0.58
CA ARG A 14 -17.95 -17.08 -0.36
C ARG A 14 -16.95 -16.45 -1.32
N PHE A 15 -15.75 -16.12 -0.84
CA PHE A 15 -14.67 -15.61 -1.69
C PHE A 15 -14.28 -16.66 -2.74
N GLU A 16 -14.08 -17.91 -2.32
CA GLU A 16 -13.67 -18.98 -3.22
C GLU A 16 -14.73 -19.30 -4.29
N GLN A 17 -16.00 -19.37 -3.89
CA GLN A 17 -17.09 -19.75 -4.79
C GLN A 17 -17.59 -18.60 -5.67
N ALA A 18 -17.74 -17.39 -5.12
CA ALA A 18 -18.43 -16.28 -5.80
C ALA A 18 -17.48 -15.22 -6.39
N VAL A 19 -16.21 -15.21 -5.97
CA VAL A 19 -15.21 -14.25 -6.45
C VAL A 19 -14.19 -14.94 -7.34
N MET A 20 -13.50 -15.98 -6.85
CA MET A 20 -12.43 -16.62 -7.64
C MET A 20 -12.93 -17.25 -8.94
N ALA A 21 -14.13 -17.82 -8.95
CA ALA A 21 -14.73 -18.42 -10.14
C ALA A 21 -15.19 -17.40 -11.19
N GLY A 22 -15.36 -16.13 -10.80
CA GLY A 22 -15.99 -15.11 -11.66
C GLY A 22 -15.07 -14.49 -12.71
N TYR A 23 -13.74 -14.55 -12.51
CA TYR A 23 -12.74 -13.90 -13.39
C TYR A 23 -13.05 -12.42 -13.72
N GLU A 24 -13.67 -11.72 -12.77
CA GLU A 24 -14.08 -10.32 -12.89
C GLU A 24 -13.63 -9.50 -11.67
N PRO A 25 -13.41 -8.18 -11.79
CA PRO A 25 -13.10 -7.33 -10.64
C PRO A 25 -14.26 -7.26 -9.63
N VAL A 26 -13.95 -7.42 -8.34
CA VAL A 26 -14.92 -7.34 -7.23
C VAL A 26 -14.36 -6.49 -6.09
N VAL A 27 -15.20 -5.63 -5.51
CA VAL A 27 -14.89 -4.90 -4.26
C VAL A 27 -15.36 -5.72 -3.06
N LEU A 28 -14.44 -6.10 -2.17
CA LEU A 28 -14.74 -6.78 -0.92
C LEU A 28 -14.96 -5.75 0.20
N ARG A 29 -16.22 -5.42 0.49
CA ARG A 29 -16.58 -4.39 1.47
C ARG A 29 -16.40 -4.93 2.90
N GLY A 30 -15.62 -4.20 3.69
CA GLY A 30 -15.41 -4.48 5.12
C GLY A 30 -14.40 -5.59 5.43
N VAL A 31 -13.79 -6.22 4.43
CA VAL A 31 -12.91 -7.41 4.63
C VAL A 31 -11.72 -7.15 5.58
N ALA A 32 -11.19 -5.93 5.59
CA ALA A 32 -10.07 -5.51 6.46
C ALA A 32 -10.53 -4.55 7.57
N ALA A 33 -11.84 -4.40 7.81
CA ALA A 33 -12.36 -3.37 8.72
C ALA A 33 -11.86 -3.51 10.17
N ASP A 34 -11.55 -4.74 10.57
CA ASP A 34 -11.07 -5.09 11.91
C ASP A 34 -9.55 -5.07 12.05
N TRP A 35 -8.81 -4.75 10.98
CA TRP A 35 -7.36 -4.64 11.06
C TRP A 35 -6.94 -3.51 11.99
N PRO A 36 -5.96 -3.73 12.88
CA PRO A 36 -5.40 -2.65 13.68
C PRO A 36 -4.87 -1.50 12.81
N LEU A 37 -4.26 -1.78 11.66
CA LEU A 37 -3.85 -0.76 10.69
C LEU A 37 -5.01 0.15 10.26
N VAL A 38 -6.19 -0.42 10.00
CA VAL A 38 -7.38 0.34 9.61
C VAL A 38 -7.91 1.17 10.77
N ALA A 39 -7.85 0.66 12.00
CA ALA A 39 -8.20 1.43 13.19
C ALA A 39 -7.26 2.64 13.38
N GLN A 40 -5.94 2.46 13.20
CA GLN A 40 -4.96 3.53 13.28
C GLN A 40 -5.14 4.56 12.15
N ALA A 41 -5.43 4.10 10.92
CA ALA A 41 -5.73 4.97 9.80
C ALA A 41 -6.98 5.84 10.02
N ARG A 42 -8.02 5.30 10.68
CA ARG A 42 -9.22 6.07 11.06
C ARG A 42 -8.92 7.12 12.13
N ALA A 43 -7.90 6.92 12.97
CA ALA A 43 -7.46 7.91 13.95
C ALA A 43 -6.65 9.05 13.33
N GLY A 44 -6.17 8.89 12.09
CA GLY A 44 -5.49 9.93 11.32
C GLY A 44 -4.21 9.42 10.65
N GLN A 45 -3.60 10.29 9.84
CA GLN A 45 -2.37 9.94 9.11
C GLN A 45 -1.19 9.71 10.04
N GLU A 46 -0.99 10.54 11.07
CA GLU A 46 0.13 10.38 12.01
C GLU A 46 0.06 9.06 12.80
N PRO A 47 -1.05 8.69 13.47
CA PRO A 47 -1.17 7.38 14.13
C PRO A 47 -0.95 6.19 13.18
N CYS A 48 -1.44 6.30 11.94
CA CYS A 48 -1.23 5.28 10.91
C CYS A 48 0.25 5.07 10.60
N LEU A 49 0.98 6.16 10.34
CA LEU A 49 2.40 6.11 10.03
C LEU A 49 3.21 5.63 11.24
N GLN A 50 2.90 6.09 12.45
CA GLN A 50 3.55 5.63 13.69
C GLN A 50 3.35 4.12 13.91
N TYR A 51 2.13 3.60 13.67
CA TYR A 51 1.87 2.17 13.75
C TYR A 51 2.72 1.37 12.76
N LEU A 52 2.80 1.81 11.50
CA LEU A 52 3.63 1.16 10.48
C LEU A 52 5.13 1.25 10.81
N MET A 53 5.60 2.40 11.30
CA MET A 53 6.99 2.60 11.73
C MET A 53 7.39 1.65 12.86
N GLY A 54 6.45 1.24 13.72
CA GLY A 54 6.69 0.25 14.78
C GLY A 54 7.10 -1.14 14.28
N PHE A 55 6.91 -1.44 12.99
CA PHE A 55 7.33 -2.68 12.35
C PHE A 55 8.59 -2.53 11.49
N ASP A 56 9.14 -1.32 11.32
CA ASP A 56 10.31 -1.11 10.47
C ASP A 56 11.55 -1.79 11.06
N GLY A 57 12.10 -2.75 10.30
CA GLY A 57 13.33 -3.46 10.64
C GLY A 57 14.60 -2.82 10.09
N GLY A 58 14.51 -1.64 9.46
CA GLY A 58 15.63 -0.97 8.80
C GLY A 58 16.01 -1.53 7.43
N GLN A 59 15.28 -2.53 6.90
CA GLN A 59 15.55 -3.08 5.58
C GLN A 59 15.22 -2.05 4.49
N ALA A 60 16.19 -1.75 3.63
CA ALA A 60 15.98 -0.82 2.52
C ALA A 60 15.03 -1.45 1.48
N VAL A 61 14.03 -0.67 1.06
CA VAL A 61 13.11 -1.01 -0.04
C VAL A 61 13.35 -0.10 -1.23
N ASP A 62 13.11 -0.60 -2.43
CA ASP A 62 13.10 0.20 -3.64
C ASP A 62 11.97 1.23 -3.58
N ALA A 63 12.27 2.47 -3.96
CA ALA A 63 11.31 3.55 -4.05
C ALA A 63 11.57 4.40 -5.29
N VAL A 64 10.54 5.15 -5.70
CA VAL A 64 10.64 6.17 -6.73
C VAL A 64 10.20 7.51 -6.19
N LEU A 65 10.88 8.58 -6.60
CA LEU A 65 10.60 9.95 -6.22
C LEU A 65 10.42 10.81 -7.45
N ALA A 66 9.39 11.63 -7.47
CA ALA A 66 9.17 12.63 -8.52
C ALA A 66 8.99 14.01 -7.89
N ARG A 67 9.45 15.03 -8.62
CA ARG A 67 9.13 16.42 -8.30
C ARG A 67 7.62 16.65 -8.50
N PRO A 68 7.04 17.72 -7.91
CA PRO A 68 5.67 18.10 -8.23
C PRO A 68 5.49 18.25 -9.74
N ASP A 69 4.44 17.62 -10.27
CA ASP A 69 4.16 17.53 -11.70
C ASP A 69 2.65 17.50 -11.92
N ALA A 70 2.15 18.24 -12.91
CA ALA A 70 0.74 18.35 -13.22
C ALA A 70 0.09 17.01 -13.63
N THR A 71 0.88 16.07 -14.17
CA THR A 71 0.42 14.72 -14.55
C THR A 71 0.17 13.81 -13.36
N ARG A 72 0.80 14.10 -12.20
CA ARG A 72 0.77 13.26 -11.00
C ARG A 72 1.07 11.77 -11.27
N ALA A 73 1.91 11.50 -12.26
CA ALA A 73 2.25 10.15 -12.71
C ALA A 73 3.77 9.93 -12.78
N PHE A 74 4.21 8.71 -12.49
CA PHE A 74 5.58 8.27 -12.77
C PHE A 74 5.66 7.82 -14.24
N THR A 75 6.33 8.61 -15.08
CA THR A 75 6.30 8.42 -16.54
C THR A 75 7.62 8.87 -17.19
N TYR A 76 7.68 8.76 -18.52
CA TYR A 76 8.77 9.32 -19.33
C TYR A 76 8.67 10.85 -19.39
N ARG A 77 9.82 11.51 -19.49
CA ARG A 77 9.86 12.93 -19.86
C ARG A 77 9.32 13.12 -21.28
N PRO A 78 8.82 14.34 -21.64
CA PRO A 78 8.28 14.60 -22.98
C PRO A 78 9.23 14.26 -24.14
N ALA A 79 10.54 14.45 -23.95
CA ALA A 79 11.57 14.12 -24.94
C ALA A 79 11.86 12.61 -25.07
N LEU A 80 11.23 11.76 -24.24
CA LEU A 80 11.44 10.31 -24.15
C LEU A 80 12.89 9.89 -23.88
N ASP A 81 13.71 10.79 -23.33
CA ASP A 81 15.13 10.59 -23.03
C ASP A 81 15.39 10.13 -21.58
N GLY A 82 14.33 9.77 -20.86
CA GLY A 82 14.39 9.28 -19.49
C GLY A 82 13.08 9.46 -18.76
N PHE A 83 13.14 9.31 -17.44
CA PHE A 83 11.98 9.34 -16.55
C PHE A 83 11.81 10.69 -15.86
N ASN A 84 10.59 11.01 -15.45
CA ASN A 84 10.29 12.15 -14.60
C ASN A 84 10.51 11.87 -13.09
N PHE A 85 11.05 10.70 -12.76
CA PHE A 85 11.35 10.26 -11.41
C PHE A 85 12.78 9.74 -11.27
N THR A 86 13.28 9.73 -10.04
CA THR A 86 14.53 9.08 -9.65
C THR A 86 14.26 7.82 -8.85
N ARG A 87 15.13 6.83 -8.99
CA ARG A 87 15.12 5.63 -8.16
C ARG A 87 15.85 5.91 -6.86
N ASP A 88 15.41 5.23 -5.82
CA ASP A 88 15.97 5.38 -4.49
C ASP A 88 15.81 4.08 -3.69
N LYS A 89 16.61 3.93 -2.63
CA LYS A 89 16.54 2.79 -1.71
C LYS A 89 16.72 3.27 -0.29
N ARG A 90 15.71 3.06 0.55
CA ARG A 90 15.75 3.42 1.97
C ARG A 90 14.74 2.61 2.79
N PRO A 91 14.89 2.56 4.13
CA PRO A 91 13.92 1.92 5.01
C PRO A 91 12.54 2.59 4.95
N TYR A 92 11.48 1.85 5.29
CA TYR A 92 10.11 2.37 5.31
C TYR A 92 9.95 3.51 6.30
N ALA A 93 10.63 3.48 7.46
CA ALA A 93 10.62 4.58 8.42
C ALA A 93 11.01 5.93 7.77
N ALA A 94 12.02 5.94 6.91
CA ALA A 94 12.45 7.15 6.19
C ALA A 94 11.46 7.56 5.07
N LEU A 95 10.75 6.61 4.47
CA LEU A 95 9.68 6.90 3.50
C LEU A 95 8.43 7.45 4.19
N PHE A 96 8.04 6.90 5.34
CA PHE A 96 6.91 7.37 6.13
C PHE A 96 7.12 8.77 6.67
N ASP A 97 8.31 9.07 7.20
CA ASP A 97 8.67 10.44 7.60
C ASP A 97 8.64 11.41 6.39
N GLN A 98 9.11 10.97 5.22
CA GLN A 98 9.00 11.78 4.01
C GLN A 98 7.54 12.00 3.58
N LEU A 99 6.70 10.97 3.60
CA LEU A 99 5.27 11.08 3.30
C LEU A 99 4.56 12.05 4.26
N TRP A 100 4.87 11.98 5.56
CA TRP A 100 4.39 12.91 6.56
C TRP A 100 4.79 14.35 6.25
N ARG A 101 6.07 14.60 5.96
CA ARG A 101 6.52 15.94 5.56
C ARG A 101 5.81 16.42 4.29
N TYR A 102 5.63 15.54 3.32
CA TYR A 102 5.00 15.86 2.04
C TYR A 102 3.51 16.22 2.19
N SER A 103 2.77 15.60 3.11
CA SER A 103 1.34 15.91 3.29
C SER A 103 1.04 17.35 3.73
N HIS A 104 2.05 18.13 4.12
CA HIS A 104 1.91 19.52 4.51
C HIS A 104 2.09 20.51 3.35
N PHE A 105 2.50 20.05 2.17
CA PHE A 105 2.66 20.91 0.99
C PHE A 105 1.37 20.93 0.15
N PRO A 106 0.94 22.11 -0.33
CA PRO A 106 -0.18 22.20 -1.28
C PRO A 106 0.07 21.46 -2.60
N ASP A 107 1.33 21.43 -3.04
CA ASP A 107 1.80 20.70 -4.22
C ASP A 107 3.01 19.82 -3.85
N PRO A 108 2.78 18.64 -3.28
CA PRO A 108 3.84 17.82 -2.73
C PRO A 108 4.62 17.08 -3.84
N PRO A 109 5.93 16.83 -3.64
CA PRO A 109 6.63 15.82 -4.43
C PRO A 109 5.97 14.44 -4.23
N ALA A 110 6.10 13.55 -5.22
CA ALA A 110 5.56 12.20 -5.12
C ALA A 110 6.63 11.22 -4.64
N VAL A 111 6.22 10.25 -3.83
CA VAL A 111 7.02 9.10 -3.44
C VAL A 111 6.15 7.85 -3.50
N ALA A 112 6.71 6.76 -4.03
CA ALA A 112 6.07 5.45 -4.01
C ALA A 112 7.11 4.38 -3.70
N ALA A 113 6.83 3.57 -2.68
CA ALA A 113 7.60 2.35 -2.46
C ALA A 113 7.26 1.37 -3.59
N GLN A 114 8.24 0.57 -3.98
CA GLN A 114 8.04 -0.54 -4.88
C GLN A 114 7.71 -1.79 -4.06
N SER A 115 7.14 -2.78 -4.73
CA SER A 115 6.68 -3.99 -4.07
C SER A 115 7.74 -4.70 -3.24
N ALA A 116 7.47 -4.91 -1.95
CA ALA A 116 8.32 -5.70 -1.06
C ALA A 116 7.49 -6.78 -0.33
N LEU A 117 8.14 -7.86 0.10
CA LEU A 117 7.52 -8.82 1.02
C LEU A 117 7.31 -8.13 2.37
N VAL A 118 6.10 -8.23 2.94
CA VAL A 118 5.79 -7.59 4.23
C VAL A 118 6.71 -8.11 5.33
N ALA A 119 6.95 -9.42 5.36
CA ALA A 119 7.80 -10.06 6.37
C ALA A 119 9.27 -9.60 6.32
N GLU A 120 9.75 -9.10 5.17
CA GLU A 120 11.11 -8.56 5.02
C GLU A 120 11.15 -7.07 5.35
N ALA A 121 10.17 -6.31 4.90
CA ALA A 121 10.18 -4.86 4.99
C ALA A 121 9.62 -4.31 6.31
N LEU A 122 8.57 -4.96 6.84
CA LEU A 122 7.84 -4.59 8.06
C LEU A 122 7.51 -5.85 8.89
N PRO A 123 8.51 -6.57 9.40
CA PRO A 123 8.33 -7.88 10.05
C PRO A 123 7.31 -7.86 11.19
N GLY A 124 6.30 -8.74 11.09
CA GLY A 124 5.23 -8.88 12.08
C GLY A 124 3.94 -8.16 11.70
N LEU A 125 3.98 -7.23 10.75
CA LEU A 125 2.80 -6.54 10.25
C LEU A 125 1.81 -7.52 9.60
N GLU A 126 2.33 -8.56 8.92
CA GLU A 126 1.53 -9.60 8.27
C GLU A 126 0.72 -10.45 9.25
N ARG A 127 1.23 -10.61 10.49
CA ARG A 127 0.52 -11.31 11.57
C ARG A 127 -0.47 -10.40 12.27
N ALA A 128 -0.11 -9.14 12.51
CA ALA A 128 -0.98 -8.16 13.15
C ALA A 128 -2.19 -7.78 12.29
N ASN A 129 -2.08 -7.88 10.96
CA ASN A 129 -3.12 -7.51 9.99
C ASN A 129 -3.36 -8.65 9.00
N ALA A 130 -3.63 -9.85 9.53
CA ALA A 130 -3.80 -11.05 8.70
C ALA A 130 -5.06 -10.99 7.83
N MET A 131 -4.93 -11.43 6.56
CA MET A 131 -6.05 -11.57 5.64
C MET A 131 -6.74 -12.92 5.83
N ALA A 132 -7.91 -12.93 6.46
CA ALA A 132 -8.63 -14.16 6.81
C ALA A 132 -9.11 -15.00 5.59
N LEU A 133 -9.17 -14.39 4.41
CA LEU A 133 -9.61 -15.07 3.18
C LEU A 133 -8.51 -15.90 2.51
N LEU A 134 -7.24 -15.67 2.87
CA LEU A 134 -6.09 -16.31 2.23
C LEU A 134 -5.42 -17.30 3.18
N ASP A 135 -4.70 -18.27 2.61
CA ASP A 135 -3.95 -19.24 3.40
C ASP A 135 -2.74 -18.55 4.04
N ALA A 136 -2.35 -18.95 5.25
CA ALA A 136 -1.23 -18.36 5.96
C ALA A 136 0.13 -18.55 5.24
N SER A 137 0.22 -19.53 4.33
CA SER A 137 1.38 -19.72 3.45
C SER A 137 1.51 -18.67 2.35
N ILE A 138 0.46 -17.89 2.07
CA ILE A 138 0.48 -16.85 1.04
C ILE A 138 1.16 -15.61 1.62
N ALA A 139 2.40 -15.36 1.20
CA ALA A 139 3.18 -14.22 1.67
C ALA A 139 2.61 -12.89 1.12
N PRO A 140 2.14 -11.97 1.97
CA PRO A 140 1.63 -10.68 1.51
C PRO A 140 2.77 -9.75 1.08
N ARG A 141 2.43 -8.82 0.20
CA ARG A 141 3.33 -7.76 -0.27
C ARG A 141 2.75 -6.40 0.06
N ILE A 142 3.63 -5.44 0.31
CA ILE A 142 3.31 -4.03 0.52
C ILE A 142 3.85 -3.20 -0.65
N TRP A 143 3.13 -2.12 -0.97
CA TRP A 143 3.42 -1.14 -2.01
C TRP A 143 3.19 0.26 -1.44
#